data_AF-A0A0F7KUR1-F1
#
_entry.id   AF-A0A0F7KUR1-F1
#
_cell.length_a   1.000
_cell.length_b   1.000
_cell.length_c   1.000
_cell.angle_alpha   90.00
_cell.angle_beta   90.00
_cell.angle_gamma   90.00
#
_symmetry.space_group_name_H-M   'P 1'
#
loop_
_entity.id
_entity.type
_entity.pdbx_description
1 polymer ?
#
loop_
_entity_poly.entity_id
_entity_poly.type
_entity_poly.pdbx_seq_one_letter_code
_entity_poly.pdbx_strand_id
1 'polypeptide(L)'
;MTDAIEPGELADQASDKTRREKRRVGKAVGSAKQGLKQGIRKVRGPSPNESTNLLIADVGMRVAMILFRRSMERGLLSARFDEEKARAIIEGRPKMRALATAAVARQASKSVPGMVLLGGGLLAKVAFDRGRNRRKARAAGDKALNKMARNADGK
;
A
#
# COMPACT_ATOMS: atom_id res chain seq x y z
N MET A 1 6.38 -28.95 43.26
CA MET A 1 5.36 -27.89 43.29
C MET A 1 5.40 -27.18 41.96
N THR A 2 4.57 -27.62 41.02
CA THR A 2 4.33 -26.92 39.76
C THR A 2 3.24 -25.88 40.04
N ASP A 3 3.61 -24.61 40.09
CA ASP A 3 2.63 -23.52 40.11
C ASP A 3 1.82 -23.61 38.82
N ALA A 4 0.59 -24.10 38.95
CA ALA A 4 -0.40 -24.05 37.89
C ALA A 4 -0.78 -22.58 37.74
N ILE A 5 -0.27 -21.93 36.70
CA ILE A 5 -0.67 -20.59 36.32
C ILE A 5 -2.18 -20.63 36.07
N GLU A 6 -2.95 -19.98 36.94
CA GLU A 6 -4.40 -19.92 36.88
C GLU A 6 -4.85 -19.36 35.51
N PRO A 7 -5.86 -19.96 34.85
CA PRO A 7 -6.29 -19.56 33.51
C PRO A 7 -6.74 -18.09 33.42
N GLY A 8 -7.10 -17.45 34.53
CA GLY A 8 -7.43 -16.03 34.62
C GLY A 8 -6.23 -15.08 34.48
N GLU A 9 -5.05 -15.43 34.99
CA GLU A 9 -3.85 -14.58 34.90
C GLU A 9 -3.28 -14.52 33.48
N LEU A 10 -3.40 -15.61 32.72
CA LEU A 10 -2.97 -15.68 31.32
C LEU A 10 -3.82 -14.75 30.42
N ALA A 11 -5.12 -14.66 30.71
CA ALA A 11 -6.04 -13.78 29.98
C ALA A 11 -5.80 -12.29 30.29
N ASP A 12 -5.47 -11.95 31.53
CA ASP A 12 -5.18 -10.57 31.94
C ASP A 12 -3.82 -10.09 31.42
N GLN A 13 -2.79 -10.95 31.46
CA GLN A 13 -1.49 -10.66 30.85
C GLN A 13 -1.56 -10.50 29.33
N ALA A 14 -2.38 -11.29 28.64
CA ALA A 14 -2.61 -11.13 27.20
C ALA A 14 -3.30 -9.79 26.87
N SER A 15 -4.23 -9.36 27.72
CA SER A 15 -4.99 -8.10 27.59
C SER A 15 -4.13 -6.87 27.87
N ASP A 16 -3.26 -6.90 28.88
CA ASP A 16 -2.33 -5.80 29.16
C ASP A 16 -1.25 -5.67 28.07
N LYS A 17 -0.72 -6.79 27.56
CA LYS A 17 0.24 -6.78 26.44
C LYS A 17 -0.36 -6.12 25.20
N THR A 18 -1.59 -6.50 24.82
CA THR A 18 -2.28 -5.85 23.68
C THR A 18 -2.60 -4.38 23.93
N ARG A 19 -2.95 -3.99 25.17
CA ARG A 19 -3.20 -2.58 25.53
C ARG A 19 -1.92 -1.74 25.46
N ARG A 20 -0.79 -2.27 25.93
CA ARG A 20 0.53 -1.63 25.85
C ARG A 20 0.98 -1.45 24.40
N GLU A 21 0.79 -2.47 23.57
CA GLU A 21 1.13 -2.40 22.14
C GLU A 21 0.28 -1.35 21.41
N LYS A 22 -1.05 -1.35 21.60
CA LYS A 22 -1.95 -0.32 21.07
C LYS A 22 -1.51 1.10 21.47
N ARG A 23 -1.10 1.30 22.73
CA ARG A 23 -0.58 2.60 23.21
C ARG A 23 0.74 2.98 22.54
N ARG A 24 1.67 2.04 22.34
CA ARG A 24 2.96 2.30 21.67
C ARG A 24 2.77 2.70 20.21
N VAL A 25 1.93 1.95 19.48
CA VAL A 25 1.56 2.28 18.10
C VAL A 25 0.87 3.64 18.04
N GLY A 26 -0.07 3.92 18.94
CA GLY A 26 -0.74 5.21 19.03
C GLY A 26 0.24 6.38 19.23
N LYS A 27 1.23 6.22 20.12
CA LYS A 27 2.27 7.23 20.37
C LYS A 27 3.17 7.45 19.15
N ALA A 28 3.64 6.38 18.51
CA ALA A 28 4.50 6.47 17.32
C ALA A 28 3.78 7.13 16.13
N VAL A 29 2.50 6.78 15.91
CA VAL A 29 1.67 7.44 14.91
C VAL A 29 1.45 8.91 15.26
N GLY A 30 1.22 9.22 16.54
CA GLY A 30 1.07 10.59 17.04
C GLY A 30 2.30 11.46 16.79
N SER A 31 3.50 10.96 17.12
CA SER A 31 4.75 11.70 16.92
C SER A 31 5.06 11.91 15.44
N ALA A 32 4.82 10.90 14.59
CA ALA A 32 4.97 11.04 13.14
C ALA A 32 4.01 12.09 12.56
N LYS A 33 2.73 12.07 12.96
CA LYS A 33 1.76 13.10 12.58
C LYS A 33 2.18 14.50 13.02
N GLN A 34 2.75 14.63 14.21
CA GLN A 34 3.18 15.90 14.75
C GLN A 34 4.40 16.46 14.01
N GLY A 35 5.40 15.61 13.71
CA GLY A 35 6.56 16.00 12.89
C GLY A 35 6.14 16.47 11.49
N LEU A 36 5.20 15.75 10.85
CA LEU A 36 4.64 16.16 9.57
C LEU A 36 3.92 17.52 9.65
N LYS A 37 3.06 17.72 10.67
CA LYS A 37 2.38 19.01 10.88
C LYS A 37 3.36 20.16 11.07
N GLN A 38 4.44 19.94 11.83
CA GLN A 38 5.45 20.97 12.05
C GLN A 38 6.23 21.29 10.77
N GLY A 39 6.56 20.28 9.96
CA GLY A 39 7.20 20.49 8.65
C GLY A 39 6.32 21.28 7.69
N ILE A 40 5.04 20.93 7.58
CA ILE A 40 4.09 21.64 6.70
C ILE A 40 3.90 23.10 7.15
N ARG A 41 3.82 23.37 8.46
CA ARG A 41 3.68 24.74 8.99
C ARG A 41 4.88 25.64 8.67
N LYS A 42 6.07 25.07 8.47
CA LYS A 42 7.29 25.83 8.16
C LYS A 42 7.38 26.28 6.71
N VAL A 43 6.57 25.72 5.81
CA VAL A 43 6.63 26.03 4.38
C VAL A 43 5.49 26.99 4.04
N ARG A 44 5.82 28.23 3.65
CA ARG A 44 4.84 29.13 3.03
C ARG A 44 4.45 28.55 1.67
N GLY A 45 3.16 28.38 1.43
CA GLY A 45 2.64 27.88 0.17
C GLY A 45 2.85 28.87 -0.99
N PRO A 46 2.71 28.41 -2.24
CA PRO A 46 2.93 29.24 -3.43
C PRO A 46 1.95 30.43 -3.54
N SER A 47 0.77 30.35 -2.92
CA SER A 47 -0.21 31.43 -2.84
C SER A 47 -0.32 31.97 -1.40
N PRO A 48 -0.57 33.28 -1.21
CA PRO A 48 -0.95 33.82 0.10
C PRO A 48 -2.34 33.34 0.57
N ASN A 49 -3.16 32.76 -0.30
CA ASN A 49 -4.47 32.19 0.05
C ASN A 49 -4.35 30.69 0.38
N GLU A 50 -4.75 30.32 1.60
CA GLU A 50 -4.69 28.94 2.09
C GLU A 50 -5.59 27.98 1.30
N SER A 51 -6.78 28.41 0.87
CA SER A 51 -7.70 27.58 0.09
C SER A 51 -7.12 27.22 -1.28
N THR A 52 -6.45 28.19 -1.92
CA THR A 52 -5.74 27.97 -3.18
C THR A 52 -4.56 27.02 -3.00
N ASN A 53 -3.80 27.13 -1.90
CA ASN A 53 -2.70 26.21 -1.61
C ASN A 53 -3.18 24.76 -1.45
N LEU A 54 -4.33 24.55 -0.78
CA LEU A 54 -4.92 23.22 -0.65
C LEU A 54 -5.34 22.64 -2.00
N LEU A 55 -5.95 23.46 -2.86
CA LEU A 55 -6.32 23.04 -4.21
C LEU A 55 -5.08 22.67 -5.04
N ILE A 56 -4.05 23.51 -5.03
CA ILE A 56 -2.78 23.25 -5.72
C ILE A 56 -2.15 21.97 -5.21
N ALA A 57 -2.13 21.76 -3.89
CA ALA A 57 -1.60 20.54 -3.29
C ALA A 57 -2.39 19.30 -3.70
N ASP A 58 -3.72 19.32 -3.68
CA ASP A 58 -4.54 18.17 -4.09
C ASP A 58 -4.33 17.84 -5.58
N VAL A 59 -4.35 18.84 -6.45
CA VAL A 59 -4.10 18.67 -7.89
C VAL A 59 -2.68 18.16 -8.12
N GLY A 60 -1.68 18.78 -7.49
CA GLY A 60 -0.28 18.39 -7.58
C GLY A 60 -0.07 16.94 -7.14
N MET A 61 -0.68 16.52 -6.04
CA MET A 61 -0.58 15.14 -5.56
C MET A 61 -1.25 14.13 -6.51
N ARG A 62 -2.39 14.47 -7.13
CA ARG A 62 -3.02 13.61 -8.13
C ARG A 62 -2.11 13.43 -9.35
N VAL A 63 -1.52 14.51 -9.86
CA VAL A 63 -0.57 14.47 -10.98
C VAL A 63 0.66 13.64 -10.61
N ALA A 64 1.27 13.92 -9.45
CA ALA A 64 2.43 13.19 -8.95
C ALA A 64 2.14 11.68 -8.84
N MET A 65 0.98 11.30 -8.30
CA MET A 65 0.59 9.90 -8.16
C MET A 65 0.40 9.21 -9.52
N ILE A 66 -0.21 9.89 -10.51
CA ILE A 66 -0.38 9.33 -11.86
C ILE A 66 0.98 9.07 -12.51
N LEU A 67 1.89 10.03 -12.43
CA LEU A 67 3.24 9.91 -12.99
C LEU A 67 4.05 8.83 -12.28
N PHE A 68 4.02 8.82 -10.95
CA PHE A 68 4.68 7.82 -10.13
C PHE A 68 4.22 6.40 -10.48
N ARG A 69 2.89 6.19 -10.56
CA ARG A 69 2.33 4.90 -10.95
C ARG A 69 2.81 4.45 -12.32
N ARG A 70 2.73 5.33 -13.34
CA ARG A 70 3.19 4.99 -14.70
C ARG A 70 4.67 4.65 -14.72
N SER A 71 5.48 5.38 -13.96
CA SER A 71 6.92 5.15 -13.85
C SER A 71 7.23 3.81 -13.18
N MET A 72 6.53 3.48 -12.09
CA MET A 72 6.66 2.17 -11.43
C MET A 72 6.22 1.02 -12.35
N GLU A 73 5.07 1.16 -13.03
CA GLU A 73 4.57 0.11 -13.93
C GLU A 73 5.57 -0.16 -15.05
N ARG A 74 6.07 0.90 -15.71
CA ARG A 74 7.10 0.77 -16.75
C ARG A 74 8.40 0.22 -16.19
N GLY A 75 8.93 0.78 -15.11
CA GLY A 75 10.21 0.36 -14.54
C GLY A 75 10.22 -1.08 -14.04
N LEU A 76 9.12 -1.58 -13.48
CA LEU A 76 9.01 -2.98 -13.05
C LEU A 76 8.90 -3.94 -14.23
N LEU A 77 8.24 -3.54 -15.33
CA LEU A 77 8.08 -4.40 -16.51
C LEU A 77 9.29 -4.36 -17.43
N SER A 78 9.88 -3.18 -17.67
CA SER A 78 11.07 -3.01 -18.52
C SER A 78 12.29 -3.73 -17.96
N ALA A 79 12.37 -3.92 -16.64
CA ALA A 79 13.44 -4.70 -16.01
C ALA A 79 13.37 -6.21 -16.32
N ARG A 80 12.29 -6.71 -16.93
CA ARG A 80 12.08 -8.16 -17.15
C ARG A 80 11.54 -8.55 -18.52
N PHE A 81 10.99 -7.62 -19.28
CA PHE A 81 10.37 -7.86 -20.58
C PHE A 81 10.85 -6.81 -21.57
N ASP A 82 10.87 -7.18 -22.85
CA ASP A 82 11.12 -6.25 -23.94
C ASP A 82 10.06 -5.16 -24.00
N GLU A 83 10.40 -4.03 -24.62
CA GLU A 83 9.58 -2.83 -24.62
C GLU A 83 8.17 -3.07 -25.19
N GLU A 84 8.07 -3.81 -26.29
CA GLU A 84 6.79 -4.17 -26.93
C GLU A 84 5.91 -5.00 -26.00
N LYS A 85 6.49 -6.02 -25.36
CA LYS A 85 5.76 -6.89 -24.44
C LYS A 85 5.34 -6.15 -23.18
N ALA A 86 6.22 -5.30 -22.63
CA ALA A 86 5.88 -4.46 -21.48
C ALA A 86 4.70 -3.53 -21.79
N ARG A 87 4.68 -2.94 -23.00
CA ARG A 87 3.58 -2.10 -23.46
C ARG A 87 2.27 -2.87 -23.60
N ALA A 88 2.30 -4.02 -24.28
CA ALA A 88 1.13 -4.88 -24.43
C ALA A 88 0.55 -5.31 -23.07
N ILE A 89 1.40 -5.64 -22.08
CA ILE A 89 0.95 -5.97 -20.72
C ILE A 89 0.19 -4.79 -20.08
N ILE A 90 0.69 -3.56 -20.22
CA ILE A 90 0.05 -2.37 -19.64
C ILE A 90 -1.30 -2.10 -20.32
N GLU A 91 -1.34 -2.19 -21.65
CA GLU A 91 -2.52 -1.87 -22.46
C GLU A 91 -3.64 -2.92 -22.30
N GLY A 92 -3.29 -4.20 -22.20
CA GLY A 92 -4.25 -5.29 -22.02
C GLY A 92 -4.73 -5.48 -20.58
N ARG A 93 -4.31 -4.61 -19.65
CA ARG A 93 -4.76 -4.64 -18.26
C ARG A 93 -6.26 -4.30 -18.15
N PRO A 94 -7.06 -5.09 -17.41
CA PRO A 94 -8.48 -4.79 -17.22
C PRO A 94 -8.69 -3.51 -16.40
N LYS A 95 -9.26 -2.48 -17.04
CA LYS A 95 -9.57 -1.17 -16.41
C LYS A 95 -10.51 -1.31 -15.20
N MET A 96 -11.51 -2.19 -15.26
CA MET A 96 -12.44 -2.45 -14.16
C MET A 96 -11.75 -2.99 -12.89
N ARG A 97 -10.76 -3.89 -13.06
CA ARG A 97 -10.00 -4.41 -11.92
C ARG A 97 -9.18 -3.30 -11.26
N ALA A 98 -8.59 -2.40 -12.05
CA ALA A 98 -7.85 -1.27 -11.51
C ALA A 98 -8.76 -0.33 -10.68
N LEU A 99 -9.99 -0.07 -11.17
CA LEU A 99 -10.99 0.71 -10.42
C LEU A 99 -11.40 0.03 -9.12
N ALA A 100 -11.69 -1.27 -9.14
CA ALA A 100 -12.04 -2.02 -7.93
C ALA A 100 -10.91 -1.97 -6.89
N THR A 101 -9.66 -2.17 -7.30
CA THR A 101 -8.51 -2.08 -6.40
C THR A 101 -8.34 -0.68 -5.82
N ALA A 102 -8.59 0.36 -6.62
CA ALA A 102 -8.52 1.75 -6.16
C ALA A 102 -9.63 2.06 -5.15
N ALA A 103 -10.84 1.53 -5.35
CA ALA A 103 -11.95 1.70 -4.41
C ALA A 103 -11.65 1.03 -3.06
N VAL A 104 -11.13 -0.20 -3.06
CA VAL A 104 -10.71 -0.90 -1.84
C VAL A 104 -9.61 -0.12 -1.11
N ALA A 105 -8.58 0.32 -1.83
CA ALA A 105 -7.50 1.12 -1.24
C ALA A 105 -8.03 2.43 -0.65
N ARG A 106 -8.92 3.12 -1.35
CA ARG A 106 -9.55 4.36 -0.87
C ARG A 106 -10.38 4.11 0.39
N GLN A 107 -11.13 3.01 0.44
CA GLN A 107 -11.90 2.64 1.63
C GLN A 107 -11.01 2.31 2.81
N ALA A 108 -9.94 1.53 2.60
CA ALA A 108 -8.96 1.21 3.65
C ALA A 108 -8.24 2.48 4.17
N SER A 109 -7.97 3.44 3.29
CA SER A 109 -7.27 4.69 3.63
C SER A 109 -8.12 5.66 4.46
N LYS A 110 -9.45 5.46 4.55
CA LYS A 110 -10.32 6.30 5.40
C LYS A 110 -10.01 6.15 6.88
N SER A 111 -9.29 5.10 7.30
CA SER A 111 -8.90 4.91 8.70
C SER A 111 -7.48 4.35 8.83
N VAL A 112 -6.80 4.72 9.91
CA VAL A 112 -5.46 4.19 10.22
C VAL A 112 -5.49 2.67 10.43
N PRO A 113 -6.44 2.08 11.20
CA PRO A 113 -6.49 0.62 11.36
C PRO A 113 -6.73 -0.12 10.03
N GLY A 114 -7.62 0.39 9.17
CA GLY A 114 -7.91 -0.23 7.87
C GLY A 114 -6.69 -0.27 6.96
N MET A 115 -5.92 0.82 6.94
CA MET A 115 -4.68 0.91 6.18
C MET A 115 -3.58 0.00 6.73
N VAL A 116 -3.45 -0.13 8.05
CA VAL A 116 -2.51 -1.07 8.68
C VAL A 116 -2.86 -2.51 8.33
N LEU A 117 -4.15 -2.88 8.37
CA LEU A 117 -4.59 -4.23 8.01
C LEU A 117 -4.32 -4.54 6.53
N LEU A 118 -4.73 -3.66 5.61
CA LEU A 118 -4.52 -3.86 4.18
C LEU A 118 -3.03 -3.86 3.83
N GLY A 119 -2.29 -2.84 4.28
CA GLY A 119 -0.87 -2.70 4.01
C GLY A 119 -0.04 -3.82 4.65
N GLY A 120 -0.31 -4.13 5.91
CA GLY A 120 0.33 -5.22 6.64
C GLY A 120 0.02 -6.59 6.01
N GLY A 121 -1.22 -6.84 5.62
CA GLY A 121 -1.62 -8.07 4.93
C GLY A 121 -0.91 -8.24 3.58
N LEU A 122 -0.77 -7.16 2.81
CA LEU A 122 0.00 -7.19 1.56
C LEU A 122 1.48 -7.49 1.80
N LEU A 123 2.11 -6.86 2.79
CA LEU A 123 3.51 -7.11 3.14
C LEU A 123 3.72 -8.56 3.64
N ALA A 124 2.83 -9.06 4.49
CA ALA A 124 2.84 -10.44 4.94
C ALA A 124 2.72 -11.41 3.76
N LYS A 125 1.84 -11.11 2.80
CA LYS A 125 1.69 -11.90 1.57
C LYS A 125 2.96 -11.91 0.72
N VAL A 126 3.64 -10.77 0.58
CA VAL A 126 4.92 -10.66 -0.14
C VAL A 126 5.99 -11.52 0.53
N ALA A 127 6.12 -11.46 1.86
CA ALA A 127 7.07 -12.28 2.61
C ALA A 127 6.80 -13.78 2.41
N PHE A 128 5.52 -14.18 2.47
CA PHE A 128 5.10 -15.55 2.24
C PHE A 128 5.44 -16.06 0.83
N ASP A 129 5.12 -15.27 -0.21
CA ASP A 129 5.41 -15.64 -1.60
C ASP A 129 6.90 -15.75 -1.88
N ARG A 130 7.70 -14.90 -1.24
CA ARG A 130 9.15 -14.90 -1.41
C ARG A 130 9.82 -16.08 -0.69
N GLY A 131 9.35 -16.45 0.50
CA GLY A 131 9.92 -17.52 1.31
C GLY A 131 9.52 -18.94 0.90
N ARG A 132 8.21 -19.19 0.72
CA ARG A 132 7.69 -20.57 0.59
C ARG A 132 7.35 -20.98 -0.84
N ASN A 133 6.91 -20.04 -1.68
CA ASN A 133 6.28 -20.36 -2.97
C ASN A 133 6.88 -19.62 -4.17
N ARG A 134 8.16 -19.22 -4.10
CA ARG A 134 8.79 -18.34 -5.11
C ARG A 134 8.64 -18.81 -6.55
N ARG A 135 8.84 -20.10 -6.84
CA ARG A 135 8.71 -20.67 -8.20
C ARG A 135 7.26 -20.63 -8.68
N LYS A 136 6.31 -21.06 -7.84
CA LYS A 136 4.87 -21.05 -8.13
C LYS A 136 4.34 -19.61 -8.32
N ALA A 137 4.74 -18.69 -7.45
CA ALA A 137 4.36 -17.29 -7.52
C ALA A 137 4.87 -16.62 -8.81
N ARG A 138 6.11 -16.92 -9.23
CA ARG A 138 6.65 -16.47 -10.53
C ARG A 138 5.84 -17.03 -11.69
N ALA A 139 5.67 -18.35 -11.76
CA ALA A 139 4.92 -18.98 -12.84
C ALA A 139 3.47 -18.46 -12.95
N ALA A 140 2.80 -18.24 -11.82
CA ALA A 140 1.46 -17.65 -11.80
C ALA A 140 1.46 -16.18 -12.28
N GLY A 141 2.46 -15.40 -11.86
CA GLY A 141 2.65 -14.03 -12.32
C GLY A 141 2.89 -13.95 -13.82
N ASP A 142 3.80 -14.77 -14.36
CA ASP A 142 4.15 -14.81 -15.78
C ASP A 142 2.94 -15.21 -16.64
N LYS A 143 2.14 -16.18 -16.19
CA LYS A 143 0.88 -16.55 -16.84
C LYS A 143 -0.11 -15.37 -16.89
N ALA A 144 -0.25 -14.63 -15.78
CA ALA A 144 -1.14 -13.48 -15.73
C ALA A 144 -0.67 -12.33 -16.63
N LEU A 145 0.63 -12.06 -16.68
CA LEU A 145 1.24 -11.05 -17.53
C LEU A 145 1.10 -11.41 -19.01
N ASN A 146 1.39 -12.65 -19.39
CA ASN A 146 1.20 -13.13 -20.76
C ASN A 146 -0.28 -13.05 -21.19
N LYS A 147 -1.22 -13.35 -20.29
CA LYS A 147 -2.66 -13.16 -20.57
C LYS A 147 -3.01 -11.69 -20.82
N MET A 148 -2.44 -10.78 -20.03
CA MET A 148 -2.65 -9.35 -20.24
C MET A 148 -2.06 -8.88 -21.58
N ALA A 149 -0.84 -9.29 -21.94
CA ALA A 149 -0.26 -8.97 -23.24
C ALA A 149 -1.17 -9.39 -24.40
N ARG A 150 -1.62 -10.65 -24.41
CA ARG A 150 -2.51 -11.17 -25.47
C ARG A 150 -3.84 -10.43 -25.58
N ASN A 151 -4.37 -9.92 -24.47
CA ASN A 151 -5.61 -9.16 -24.48
C ASN A 151 -5.45 -7.76 -25.09
N ALA A 152 -4.22 -7.26 -25.24
CA ALA A 152 -3.95 -6.01 -25.94
C ALA A 152 -3.97 -6.23 -27.46
N ASP A 153 -3.36 -7.32 -27.93
CA ASP A 153 -3.23 -7.65 -29.36
C ASP A 153 -4.56 -8.11 -30.00
N GLY A 154 -5.50 -8.61 -29.18
CA GLY A 154 -6.83 -9.06 -29.61
C GLY A 154 -7.91 -7.97 -29.63
N LYS A 155 -7.52 -6.68 -29.55
CA LYS A 155 -8.40 -5.51 -29.65
C LYS A 155 -7.97 -4.65 -30.83
#